data_AF-A0AAW9X8Y1-F1
#
_entry.id   AF-A0AAW9X8Y1-F1
#
_cell.length_a   1.000
_cell.length_b   1.000
_cell.length_c   1.000
_cell.angle_alpha   90.00
_cell.angle_beta   90.00
_cell.angle_gamma   90.00
#
_symmetry.space_group_name_H-M   'P 1'
#
loop_
_entity.id
_entity.type
_entity.pdbx_description
1 polymer ?
#
loop_
_entity_poly.entity_id
_entity_poly.type
_entity_poly.pdbx_seq_one_letter_code
_entity_poly.pdbx_strand_id
1 'polypeptide(L)'
;VDEYLFQLPANQVYAVDEHANPTTLHHVDELDLNFTQAKKIAATKIDHTFKTANDLWEITITHPQQALSVSLCSDQPWVQIYSGEKLQRQGLAVEPMSCPPNAFNSGLDLLLLEPGKTHRLFFNIYGQHN
;
A
#
# COMPACT_ATOMS: atom_id res chain seq x y z
N VAL A 1 7.42 -10.64 -8.37
CA VAL A 1 7.55 -9.21 -7.98
C VAL A 1 8.98 -8.81 -7.64
N ASP A 2 9.87 -9.77 -7.38
CA ASP A 2 11.23 -9.51 -6.87
C ASP A 2 12.07 -8.56 -7.72
N GLU A 3 11.90 -8.59 -9.05
CA GLU A 3 12.63 -7.72 -9.98
C GLU A 3 12.07 -6.30 -10.08
N TYR A 4 10.86 -6.06 -9.59
CA TYR A 4 10.18 -4.79 -9.75
C TYR A 4 10.80 -3.73 -8.84
N LEU A 5 10.97 -2.54 -9.40
CA LEU A 5 11.19 -1.33 -8.61
C LEU A 5 9.82 -0.85 -8.11
N PHE A 6 9.73 -0.58 -6.82
CA PHE A 6 8.53 -0.08 -6.17
C PHE A 6 8.81 1.24 -5.48
N GLN A 7 7.89 2.19 -5.66
CA GLN A 7 7.88 3.47 -4.96
C GLN A 7 6.49 3.73 -4.38
N LEU A 8 6.45 4.13 -3.11
CA LEU A 8 5.27 4.52 -2.35
C LEU A 8 5.61 5.73 -1.46
N PRO A 9 4.96 6.90 -1.64
CA PRO A 9 5.19 8.08 -0.82
C PRO A 9 4.48 7.98 0.54
N ALA A 10 4.85 6.99 1.34
CA ALA A 10 4.40 6.78 2.71
C ALA A 10 5.60 6.56 3.64
N ASN A 11 5.60 7.22 4.80
CA ASN A 11 6.67 7.13 5.79
C ASN A 11 6.24 6.42 7.09
N GLN A 12 4.98 6.03 7.20
CA GLN A 12 4.44 5.28 8.33
C GLN A 12 3.79 3.98 7.88
N VAL A 13 4.00 2.92 8.67
CA VAL A 13 3.54 1.56 8.37
C VAL A 13 3.18 0.83 9.66
N TYR A 14 2.12 0.02 9.63
CA TYR A 14 1.79 -0.86 10.74
C TYR A 14 2.75 -2.04 10.80
N ALA A 15 3.33 -2.32 11.97
CA ALA A 15 3.91 -3.63 12.26
C ALA A 15 2.79 -4.67 12.39
N VAL A 16 3.09 -5.93 12.06
CA VAL A 16 2.13 -7.03 12.14
C VAL A 16 2.59 -8.12 13.12
N ASP A 17 1.64 -8.79 13.76
CA ASP A 17 1.91 -9.96 14.59
C ASP A 17 2.04 -11.25 13.76
N GLU A 18 2.22 -12.39 14.42
CA GLU A 18 2.35 -13.72 13.78
C GLU A 18 1.09 -14.18 13.02
N HIS A 19 -0.04 -13.52 13.24
CA HIS A 19 -1.31 -13.75 12.56
C HIS A 19 -1.61 -12.69 11.49
N ALA A 20 -0.65 -11.82 11.19
CA ALA A 20 -0.78 -10.68 10.28
C ALA A 20 -1.79 -9.60 10.73
N ASN A 21 -2.08 -9.50 12.04
CA ASN A 21 -2.89 -8.40 12.56
C ASN A 21 -2.02 -7.14 12.70
N PRO A 22 -2.53 -5.94 12.36
CA PRO A 22 -1.82 -4.70 12.62
C PRO A 22 -1.71 -4.45 14.13
N THR A 23 -0.54 -3.99 14.57
CA THR A 23 -0.23 -3.71 15.98
C THR A 23 0.03 -2.23 16.19
N THR A 24 1.26 -1.78 15.98
CA THR A 24 1.72 -0.42 16.23
C THR A 24 2.15 0.24 14.93
N LEU A 25 1.93 1.55 14.83
CA LEU A 25 2.39 2.35 13.69
C LEU A 25 3.84 2.78 13.91
N HIS A 26 4.73 2.45 12.98
CA HIS A 26 6.16 2.75 12.99
C HIS A 26 6.56 3.63 11.82
N HIS A 27 7.73 4.27 11.90
CA HIS A 27 8.38 4.80 10.71
C HIS A 27 8.81 3.64 9.81
N VAL A 28 8.70 3.81 8.49
CA VAL A 28 9.01 2.75 7.50
C VAL A 28 10.44 2.22 7.57
N ASP A 29 11.39 3.05 8.02
CA ASP A 29 12.79 2.65 8.22
C ASP A 29 12.95 1.63 9.36
N GLU A 30 12.07 1.64 10.36
CA GLU A 30 12.15 0.72 11.50
C GLU A 30 11.83 -0.72 11.10
N LEU A 31 11.12 -0.93 9.98
CA LEU A 31 10.70 -2.24 9.48
C LEU A 31 11.38 -2.62 8.15
N ASP A 32 12.39 -1.87 7.70
CA ASP A 32 13.03 -2.02 6.37
C ASP A 32 12.06 -1.85 5.17
N LEU A 33 10.89 -1.25 5.41
CA LEU A 33 9.81 -1.04 4.44
C LEU A 33 9.81 0.37 3.83
N ASN A 34 10.93 1.08 3.86
CA ASN A 34 11.01 2.41 3.23
C ASN A 34 11.08 2.31 1.70
N PHE A 35 9.96 2.61 1.04
CA PHE A 35 9.83 2.70 -0.42
C PHE A 35 9.55 4.14 -0.89
N THR A 36 9.87 5.16 -0.08
CA THR A 36 9.67 6.57 -0.47
C THR A 36 10.46 6.97 -1.72
N GLN A 37 11.59 6.29 -1.93
CA GLN A 37 12.36 6.28 -3.18
C GLN A 37 12.22 4.91 -3.85
N ALA A 38 12.22 4.90 -5.18
CA ALA A 38 12.12 3.66 -5.95
C ALA A 38 13.26 2.69 -5.60
N LYS A 39 12.90 1.50 -5.10
CA LYS A 39 13.86 0.42 -4.82
C LYS A 39 13.29 -0.94 -5.22
N LYS A 40 14.16 -1.93 -5.44
CA LYS A 40 13.72 -3.29 -5.75
C LYS A 40 12.98 -3.90 -4.57
N ILE A 41 11.89 -4.62 -4.84
CA ILE A 41 11.21 -5.43 -3.83
C ILE A 41 12.10 -6.62 -3.40
N ALA A 42 12.80 -7.25 -4.35
CA ALA A 42 13.69 -8.38 -4.09
C ALA A 42 13.04 -9.46 -3.20
N ALA A 43 13.73 -9.92 -2.15
CA ALA A 43 13.21 -10.92 -1.22
C ALA A 43 12.31 -10.33 -0.10
N THR A 44 12.09 -9.02 -0.08
CA THR A 44 11.28 -8.37 0.96
C THR A 44 9.84 -8.86 0.88
N LYS A 45 9.33 -9.37 2.01
CA LYS A 45 7.93 -9.75 2.18
C LYS A 45 7.16 -8.54 2.70
N ILE A 46 6.06 -8.23 2.05
CA ILE A 46 5.23 -7.08 2.35
C ILE A 46 3.80 -7.61 2.45
N ASP A 47 3.20 -7.48 3.63
CA ASP A 47 1.76 -7.64 3.85
C ASP A 47 1.38 -6.62 4.93
N HIS A 48 1.55 -5.34 4.59
CA HIS A 48 1.50 -4.26 5.55
C HIS A 48 0.63 -3.10 5.07
N THR A 49 -0.03 -2.46 6.02
CA THR A 49 -0.76 -1.23 5.80
C THR A 49 0.15 -0.02 6.03
N PHE A 50 0.21 0.86 5.05
CA PHE A 50 0.90 2.14 5.13
C PHE A 50 -0.09 3.27 5.32
N LYS A 51 0.29 4.28 6.11
CA LYS A 51 -0.43 5.55 6.21
C LYS A 51 0.13 6.50 5.16
N THR A 52 -0.73 7.07 4.34
CA THR A 52 -0.30 7.92 3.23
C THR A 52 0.05 9.32 3.74
N ALA A 53 1.04 9.96 3.12
CA ALA A 53 1.54 11.25 3.60
C ALA A 53 0.75 12.46 3.06
N ASN A 54 0.06 12.30 1.93
CA ASN A 54 -0.60 13.37 1.18
C ASN A 54 -2.07 13.03 0.88
N ASP A 55 -2.88 14.06 0.66
CA ASP A 55 -4.29 13.94 0.26
C ASP A 55 -4.49 13.25 -1.10
N LEU A 56 -3.50 13.36 -1.98
CA LEU A 56 -3.42 12.61 -3.23
C LEU A 56 -2.01 12.03 -3.32
N TRP A 57 -1.93 10.73 -3.51
CA TRP A 57 -0.66 10.02 -3.63
C TRP A 57 -0.69 9.12 -4.86
N GLU A 58 0.51 8.73 -5.28
CA GLU A 58 0.74 7.82 -6.39
C GLU A 58 1.82 6.82 -6.02
N ILE A 59 1.56 5.56 -6.30
CA ILE A 59 2.58 4.50 -6.28
C ILE A 59 2.99 4.15 -7.69
N THR A 60 4.22 3.69 -7.85
CA THR A 60 4.75 3.23 -9.13
C THR A 60 5.43 1.87 -8.97
N ILE A 61 5.09 0.96 -9.87
CA ILE A 61 5.73 -0.35 -10.02
C ILE A 61 6.35 -0.38 -11.41
N THR A 62 7.67 -0.56 -11.48
CA THR A 62 8.40 -0.59 -12.75
C THR A 62 9.09 -1.93 -12.93
N HIS A 63 8.92 -2.56 -14.10
CA HIS A 63 9.74 -3.67 -14.53
C HIS A 63 10.95 -3.12 -15.32
N PRO A 64 12.17 -3.09 -14.74
CA PRO A 64 13.28 -2.33 -15.32
C PRO A 64 13.77 -2.89 -16.66
N GLN A 65 13.61 -4.19 -16.92
CA GLN A 65 14.00 -4.85 -18.17
C GLN A 65 12.98 -4.67 -19.29
N GLN A 66 11.69 -4.54 -18.95
CA GLN A 66 10.63 -4.36 -19.93
C GLN A 66 10.31 -2.88 -20.21
N ALA A 67 10.95 -1.96 -19.49
CA ALA A 67 10.65 -0.53 -19.54
C ALA A 67 9.15 -0.20 -19.33
N LEU A 68 8.41 -1.09 -18.67
CA LEU A 68 6.99 -0.95 -18.37
C LEU A 68 6.82 -0.50 -16.93
N SER A 69 6.05 0.57 -16.75
CA SER A 69 5.61 1.06 -15.44
C SER A 69 4.09 1.01 -15.34
N VAL A 70 3.59 0.70 -14.15
CA VAL A 70 2.19 0.84 -13.78
C VAL A 70 2.12 1.73 -12.56
N SER A 71 1.23 2.72 -12.60
CA SER A 71 0.99 3.64 -11.49
C SER A 71 -0.45 3.56 -11.04
N LEU A 72 -0.65 3.70 -9.73
CA LEU A 72 -1.97 3.85 -9.12
C LEU A 72 -1.96 5.14 -8.30
N CYS A 73 -2.93 6.01 -8.56
CA CYS A 73 -3.18 7.18 -7.73
C CYS A 73 -4.51 7.09 -7.00
N SER A 74 -4.57 7.65 -5.80
CA SER A 74 -5.73 7.57 -4.91
C SER A 74 -5.67 8.67 -3.85
N ASP A 75 -6.85 9.01 -3.31
CA ASP A 75 -7.03 9.97 -2.21
C ASP A 75 -7.29 9.29 -0.85
N GLN A 76 -7.17 7.95 -0.81
CA GLN A 76 -7.46 7.19 0.41
C GLN A 76 -6.32 7.31 1.44
N PRO A 77 -6.61 7.52 2.74
CA PRO A 77 -5.58 7.79 3.75
C PRO A 77 -4.69 6.58 4.11
N TRP A 78 -5.07 5.39 3.66
CA TRP A 78 -4.37 4.14 3.93
C TRP A 78 -4.20 3.33 2.65
N VAL A 79 -3.16 2.50 2.60
CA VAL A 79 -2.93 1.55 1.51
C VAL A 79 -2.34 0.25 2.04
N GLN A 80 -2.94 -0.89 1.69
CA GLN A 80 -2.35 -2.21 1.91
C GLN A 80 -1.46 -2.55 0.72
N ILE A 81 -0.25 -3.01 1.00
CA ILE A 81 0.64 -3.58 -0.01
C ILE A 81 0.86 -5.04 0.33
N TYR A 82 0.60 -5.91 -0.64
CA TYR A 82 0.81 -7.35 -0.51
C TYR A 82 1.69 -7.90 -1.64
N SER A 83 2.84 -8.48 -1.29
CA SER A 83 3.80 -9.05 -2.24
C SER A 83 3.45 -10.44 -2.77
N GLY A 84 2.30 -10.99 -2.39
CA GLY A 84 1.75 -12.17 -3.07
C GLY A 84 2.33 -13.50 -2.59
N GLU A 85 2.80 -13.63 -1.35
CA GLU A 85 3.42 -14.84 -0.78
C GLU A 85 2.61 -16.12 -1.07
N LYS A 86 1.28 -16.08 -0.91
CA LYS A 86 0.36 -17.20 -1.15
C LYS A 86 0.20 -17.54 -2.64
N LEU A 87 0.59 -16.62 -3.52
CA LEU A 87 0.53 -16.70 -4.98
C LEU A 87 1.93 -16.74 -5.59
N GLN A 88 2.91 -17.26 -4.84
CA GLN A 88 4.31 -17.38 -5.29
C GLN A 88 4.90 -16.05 -5.80
N ARG A 89 4.45 -14.94 -5.22
CA ARG A 89 4.96 -13.59 -5.51
C ARG A 89 4.84 -13.22 -7.00
N GLN A 90 3.83 -13.72 -7.70
CA GLN A 90 3.61 -13.44 -9.14
C GLN A 90 3.11 -12.03 -9.42
N GLY A 91 2.48 -11.37 -8.44
CA GLY A 91 1.97 -10.01 -8.55
C GLY A 91 2.07 -9.25 -7.22
N LEU A 92 2.01 -7.93 -7.30
CA LEU A 92 1.96 -7.03 -6.14
C LEU A 92 0.54 -6.48 -6.07
N ALA A 93 -0.16 -6.68 -4.95
CA ALA A 93 -1.43 -6.02 -4.71
C ALA A 93 -1.21 -4.66 -4.06
N VAL A 94 -2.05 -3.71 -4.46
CA VAL A 94 -2.05 -2.32 -4.00
C VAL A 94 -3.50 -1.97 -3.75
N GLU A 95 -3.85 -1.79 -2.48
CA GLU A 95 -5.25 -1.71 -2.06
C GLU A 95 -5.45 -0.42 -1.27
N PRO A 96 -5.89 0.68 -1.92
CA PRO A 96 -6.28 1.89 -1.21
C PRO A 96 -7.45 1.62 -0.25
N MET A 97 -7.38 2.15 0.96
CA MET A 97 -8.36 1.90 2.01
C MET A 97 -8.78 3.19 2.72
N SER A 98 -10.07 3.34 3.00
CA SER A 98 -10.63 4.50 3.70
C SER A 98 -10.26 4.57 5.19
N CYS A 99 -9.81 3.45 5.76
CA CYS A 99 -9.45 3.28 7.17
C CYS A 99 -8.39 2.16 7.28
N PRO A 100 -7.65 2.06 8.40
CA PRO A 100 -6.70 0.97 8.58
C PRO A 100 -7.44 -0.37 8.83
N PRO A 101 -6.75 -1.51 8.73
CA PRO A 101 -7.35 -2.78 9.09
C PRO A 101 -7.80 -2.76 10.56
N ASN A 102 -8.78 -3.60 10.87
CA ASN A 102 -9.37 -3.71 12.21
C ASN A 102 -10.11 -2.44 12.70
N ALA A 103 -10.45 -1.50 11.82
CA ALA A 103 -11.13 -0.24 12.17
C ALA A 103 -12.46 -0.42 12.94
N PHE A 104 -13.22 -1.50 12.70
CA PHE A 104 -14.45 -1.77 13.48
C PHE A 104 -14.19 -2.03 14.96
N ASN A 105 -13.02 -2.57 15.31
CA ASN A 105 -12.66 -2.84 16.70
C ASN A 105 -11.83 -1.69 17.31
N SER A 106 -10.95 -1.07 16.52
CA SER A 106 -10.07 0.02 17.01
C SER A 106 -10.75 1.40 17.01
N GLY A 107 -11.76 1.60 16.16
CA GLY A 107 -12.39 2.90 15.91
C GLY A 107 -11.51 3.88 15.13
N LEU A 108 -10.27 3.51 14.77
CA LEU A 108 -9.32 4.40 14.08
C LEU A 108 -9.78 4.67 12.66
N ASP A 109 -9.90 5.95 12.31
CA ASP A 109 -10.37 6.47 11.01
C ASP A 109 -11.62 5.76 10.46
N LEU A 110 -12.43 5.16 11.34
CA LEU A 110 -13.61 4.41 10.95
C LEU A 110 -14.66 5.38 10.38
N LEU A 111 -15.03 5.15 9.12
CA LEU A 111 -16.10 5.89 8.48
C LEU A 111 -17.44 5.18 8.71
N LEU A 112 -18.30 5.78 9.52
CA LEU A 112 -19.68 5.33 9.68
C LEU A 112 -20.57 5.96 8.60
N LEU A 113 -21.16 5.11 7.75
CA LEU A 113 -22.07 5.56 6.70
C LEU A 113 -23.52 5.51 7.19
N GLU A 114 -24.06 6.67 7.54
CA GLU A 114 -25.47 6.79 7.96
C GLU A 114 -26.46 6.45 6.82
N PRO A 115 -27.68 5.98 7.15
CA PRO A 115 -28.71 5.72 6.15
C PRO A 115 -28.93 6.91 5.20
N GLY A 116 -28.92 6.64 3.89
CA GLY A 116 -29.11 7.65 2.85
C GLY A 116 -27.88 8.52 2.54
N LYS A 117 -26.73 8.28 3.18
CA LYS A 117 -25.46 8.92 2.83
C LYS A 117 -24.70 8.12 1.76
N THR A 118 -23.78 8.80 1.09
CA THR A 118 -22.89 8.21 0.09
C THR A 118 -21.45 8.39 0.52
N HIS A 119 -20.67 7.32 0.37
CA HIS A 119 -19.21 7.38 0.42
C HIS A 119 -18.67 7.01 -0.96
N ARG A 120 -17.59 7.67 -1.38
CA ARG A 120 -16.93 7.43 -2.66
C ARG A 120 -15.46 7.20 -2.41
N LEU A 121 -14.96 6.10 -2.97
CA LEU A 121 -13.55 5.81 -3.10
C LEU A 121 -13.14 6.09 -4.55
N PHE A 122 -12.02 6.78 -4.73
CA PHE A 122 -11.46 7.03 -6.05
C PHE A 122 -10.06 6.42 -6.14
N PHE A 123 -9.79 5.78 -7.27
CA PHE A 123 -8.43 5.49 -7.71
C PHE A 123 -8.38 5.51 -9.23
N ASN A 124 -7.19 5.76 -9.77
CA ASN A 124 -6.92 5.61 -11.20
C ASN A 124 -5.67 4.75 -11.40
N ILE A 125 -5.68 3.92 -12.43
CA ILE A 125 -4.56 3.06 -12.80
C ILE A 125 -4.19 3.37 -14.24
N TYR A 126 -2.91 3.57 -14.49
CA TYR A 126 -2.40 3.78 -15.83
C TYR A 126 -1.02 3.13 -16.00
N GLY A 127 -0.73 2.76 -17.25
CA GLY A 127 0.55 2.17 -17.63
C GLY A 127 1.32 3.10 -18.56
N GLN A 128 2.64 3.04 -18.47
CA GLN A 128 3.55 3.75 -19.36
C GLN A 128 4.65 2.80 -19.83
N HIS A 129 4.96 2.85 -21.12
CA HIS A 129 6.15 2.23 -21.66
C HIS A 129 7.17 3.34 -21.90
N ASN A 130 8.35 3.22 -21.31
CA ASN A 130 9.47 4.13 -21.54
C ASN A 130 10.29 3.73 -22.75
#